data_AF-W8F033-F1
#
_entry.id   AF-W8F033-F1
#
_cell.length_a   1.000
_cell.length_b   1.000
_cell.length_c   1.000
_cell.angle_alpha   90.00
_cell.angle_beta   90.00
_cell.angle_gamma   90.00
#
_symmetry.space_group_name_H-M   'P 1'
#
loop_
_entity.id
_entity.type
_entity.pdbx_description
1 polymer ?
#
loop_
_entity_poly.entity_id
_entity_poly.type
_entity_poly.pdbx_seq_one_letter_code
_entity_poly.pdbx_strand_id
1 'polypeptide(L)' 'MQVHNRRATLTGTVDSWLDRQQAAQEAHEAGAREVNNHLHLLHMALPAATAQ' A
#
# COMPACT_ATOMS: atom_id res chain seq x y z
N MET A 1 13.75 1.33 -1.16
CA MET A 1 13.12 1.32 0.18
C MET A 1 14.17 1.70 1.21
N GLN A 2 13.95 2.77 1.98
CA GLN A 2 14.81 3.13 3.12
C GLN A 2 14.11 2.74 4.42
N VAL A 3 14.77 1.97 5.28
CA VAL A 3 14.24 1.54 6.58
C VAL A 3 14.97 2.31 7.67
N HIS A 4 14.39 3.41 8.15
CA HIS A 4 14.86 4.08 9.36
C HIS A 4 14.16 3.47 10.58
N ASN A 5 14.93 3.09 11.59
CA ASN A 5 14.44 2.61 12.89
C ASN A 5 13.48 1.40 12.85
N ARG A 6 13.65 0.48 11.88
CA ARG A 6 12.76 -0.68 11.66
C ARG A 6 11.30 -0.29 11.39
N ARG A 7 11.04 0.92 10.92
CA ARG A 7 9.71 1.37 10.50
C ARG A 7 9.63 1.39 8.98
N ALA A 8 8.64 0.68 8.42
CA ALA A 8 8.30 0.76 7.01
C ALA A 8 7.23 1.83 6.81
N THR A 9 7.37 2.63 5.74
CA THR A 9 6.32 3.55 5.30
C THR A 9 5.94 3.15 3.88
N LEU A 10 4.69 2.73 3.71
CA LEU A 10 4.14 2.30 2.41
C LEU A 10 3.35 3.47 1.82
N THR A 11 3.72 3.87 0.61
CA THR A 11 3.09 4.96 -0.13
C THR A 11 2.84 4.52 -1.56
N GLY A 12 1.71 4.90 -2.14
CA GLY A 12 1.33 4.50 -3.49
C GLY A 12 -0.15 4.17 -3.58
N THR A 13 -0.53 3.52 -4.66
CA THR A 13 -1.92 3.18 -4.96
C THR A 13 -2.04 1.69 -5.21
N VAL A 14 -3.05 1.05 -4.63
CA VAL A 14 -3.31 -0.39 -4.73
C VAL A 14 -4.76 -0.63 -5.09
N ASP A 15 -5.05 -1.71 -5.80
CA ASP A 15 -6.38 -1.95 -6.36
C ASP A 15 -7.39 -2.47 -5.33
N SER A 16 -6.92 -3.01 -4.20
CA SER A 16 -7.78 -3.68 -3.24
C SER A 16 -7.29 -3.59 -1.81
N TRP A 17 -8.23 -3.68 -0.86
CA TRP A 17 -7.92 -3.78 0.56
C TRP A 17 -7.01 -4.98 0.87
N LEU A 18 -7.19 -6.09 0.15
CA LEU A 18 -6.33 -7.26 0.28
C LEU A 18 -4.88 -6.93 -0.06
N ASP A 19 -4.66 -6.23 -1.18
CA ASP A 19 -3.34 -5.79 -1.63
C ASP A 19 -2.68 -4.84 -0.62
N ARG A 20 -3.50 -3.92 -0.05
CA ARG A 20 -3.07 -3.06 1.04
C ARG A 20 -2.62 -3.85 2.28
N GLN A 21 -3.32 -4.92 2.65
CA GLN A 21 -2.96 -5.77 3.78
C GLN A 21 -1.71 -6.60 3.48
N GLN A 22 -1.62 -7.18 2.29
CA GLN A 22 -0.48 -7.96 1.86
C GLN A 22 0.80 -7.13 1.88
N ALA A 23 0.77 -5.90 1.36
CA ALA A 23 1.92 -5.00 1.40
C ALA A 23 2.39 -4.70 2.84
N ALA A 24 1.47 -4.64 3.82
CA ALA A 24 1.84 -4.47 5.22
C ALA A 24 2.47 -5.74 5.82
N GLN A 25 1.97 -6.91 5.44
CA GLN A 25 2.53 -8.18 5.86
C GLN A 25 3.95 -8.38 5.29
N GLU A 26 4.15 -8.12 4.01
CA GLU A 26 5.47 -8.19 3.36
C GLU A 26 6.48 -7.25 4.03
N ALA A 27 6.04 -6.06 4.46
CA ALA A 27 6.88 -5.15 5.22
C ALA A 27 7.30 -5.72 6.58
N HIS A 28 6.40 -6.41 7.28
CA HIS A 28 6.73 -7.11 8.53
C HIS A 28 7.69 -8.29 8.29
N GLU A 29 7.48 -9.08 7.25
CA GLU A 29 8.36 -10.19 6.87
C GLU A 29 9.76 -9.71 6.47
N ALA A 30 9.86 -8.52 5.88
CA ALA A 30 11.12 -7.83 5.59
C ALA A 30 11.81 -7.25 6.85
N GLY A 31 11.21 -7.40 8.04
CA GLY A 31 11.81 -6.99 9.32
C GLY A 31 11.30 -5.64 9.86
N ALA A 32 10.22 -5.09 9.32
CA ALA A 32 9.57 -3.92 9.90
C ALA A 32 8.88 -4.28 11.22
N ARG A 33 9.15 -3.50 12.27
CA ARG A 33 8.43 -3.55 13.54
C ARG A 33 7.14 -2.73 13.50
N GLU A 34 7.18 -1.61 12.80
CA GLU A 34 6.05 -0.70 12.63
C GLU A 34 5.84 -0.45 11.14
N VAL A 35 4.59 -0.49 10.68
CA VAL A 35 4.22 -0.25 9.29
C VAL A 35 3.22 0.90 9.22
N ASN A 36 3.68 2.04 8.71
CA ASN A 36 2.83 3.17 8.36
C ASN A 36 2.27 2.95 6.95
N ASN A 37 1.03 2.44 6.87
CA ASN A 37 0.41 2.11 5.61
C ASN A 37 -0.44 3.28 5.08
N HIS A 38 0.15 4.07 4.18
CA HIS A 38 -0.50 5.18 3.48
C HIS A 38 -0.84 4.82 2.03
N LEU A 39 -1.13 3.54 1.75
CA LEU A 39 -1.57 3.11 0.42
C LEU A 39 -3.02 3.54 0.18
N HIS A 40 -3.26 4.14 -0.98
CA HIS A 40 -4.57 4.58 -1.43
C HIS A 40 -5.23 3.51 -2.30
N LEU A 41 -6.54 3.34 -2.16
CA LEU A 41 -7.27 2.41 -3.02
C LEU A 41 -7.59 3.05 -4.37
N LEU A 42 -7.11 2.43 -5.45
CA LEU A 42 -7.38 2.85 -6.83
C LEU A 42 -8.87 2.80 -7.17
N HIS A 43 -9.65 1.96 -6.49
CA HIS A 43 -11.09 1.78 -6.76
C HIS A 43 -12.00 2.95 -6.27
N MET A 44 -11.45 4.05 -5.74
CA MET A 44 -12.21 5.31 -5.65
C MET A 44 -11.82 6.32 -6.74
N ALA A 45 -10.93 5.97 -7.68
CA ALA A 45 -10.89 6.63 -8.97
C ALA A 45 -11.84 5.86 -9.89
N LEU A 46 -12.90 6.53 -10.32
CA LEU A 46 -13.92 6.08 -11.28
C LEU A 46 -13.32 5.13 -12.35
N PRO A 47 -14.04 4.09 -12.83
CA PRO A 47 -13.70 3.55 -14.13
C PRO A 47 -13.72 4.74 -15.09
N ALA A 48 -12.62 5.01 -15.78
CA ALA A 48 -12.60 6.01 -16.83
C ALA A 48 -13.75 5.65 -17.79
N ALA A 49 -14.85 6.40 -17.66
CA ALA A 49 -15.98 6.33 -18.54
C ALA A 49 -15.50 6.91 -19.87
N THR A 50 -14.91 6.06 -20.70
CA THR A 50 -14.75 6.35 -22.12
C THR A 50 -15.80 5.51 -22.84
N ALA A 51 -17.04 5.97 -22.72
CA ALA A 51 -17.99 5.81 -23.81
C ALA A 51 -17.74 6.97 -24.77
N GLN A 52 -17.10 6.70 -25.91
CA GLN A 52 -17.36 7.31 -27.22
C GLN A 52 -16.46 6.68 -28.29
#